data_AF-F2DZC6-F1
#
_entry.id   AF-F2DZC6-F1
#
_cell.length_a   1.000
_cell.length_b   1.000
_cell.length_c   1.000
_cell.angle_alpha   90.00
_cell.angle_beta   90.00
_cell.angle_gamma   90.00
#
_symmetry.space_group_name_H-M   'P 1'
#
loop_
_entity.id
_entity.type
_entity.pdbx_description
1 polymer ?
#
loop_
_entity_poly.entity_id
_entity_poly.type
_entity_poly.pdbx_seq_one_letter_code
_entity_poly.pdbx_strand_id
1 'polypeptide(L)'
;RLLLHPPPRCRARPSSSRSPPPRSRSRRQRRARRAACGGRGSGGGVRGAGPSGGAGRRRWRRPARRRTARNYEVRDSQGVVWVWMSPASPPDAKKLPWFEPYARPGFTDLSTVHELPYDHSILLENLMDPAHVPISHDRTDWTAKREDAQPLAFDVAERTARGFAGHWWRERAPHLPNLLRFEAPCVLSNTLEFVDKDGKEQCFSAQFLCRPAGQGKSMLLVRFGSTASSPLVKVLPKWYLHQNACKVFEQDMGFLSSQNEVLLREKVPTKELYLNLRSSDTWVAEYRRWMDRAGHGMPYYFGHSTISPPPVPAVVEQAPAGAAAGISASFPAKGGAGTQHAPNPTNRYFRHVVHCKGCRDTVNRYTALKKAFVVLAAVAAAAAVLAATRQWKAVLLGAAAVLAAASYACGSVVSLITTNFIRTHRRL
;
A
#
# COMPACT_ATOMS: atom_id res chain seq x y z
N ARG A 1 38.83 10.94 12.47
CA ARG A 1 40.10 10.62 13.16
C ARG A 1 40.09 9.12 13.47
N LEU A 2 40.93 8.37 12.78
CA LEU A 2 41.12 6.92 12.97
C LEU A 2 41.66 6.65 14.38
N LEU A 3 41.13 5.64 15.07
CA LEU A 3 41.88 4.90 16.09
C LEU A 3 41.59 3.40 15.96
N LEU A 4 42.68 2.66 15.77
CA LEU A 4 42.81 1.22 15.62
C LEU A 4 42.68 0.53 16.99
N HIS A 5 41.99 -0.61 17.05
CA HIS A 5 42.07 -1.56 18.17
C HIS A 5 42.99 -2.74 17.82
N PRO A 6 43.78 -3.28 18.79
CA PRO A 6 44.61 -4.47 18.60
C PRO A 6 43.82 -5.80 18.79
N PRO A 7 44.36 -6.95 18.36
CA PRO A 7 43.62 -8.20 18.13
C PRO A 7 43.43 -9.06 19.41
N PRO A 8 42.51 -10.06 19.40
CA PRO A 8 42.14 -10.81 20.59
C PRO A 8 43.10 -11.96 20.91
N ARG A 9 43.34 -12.20 22.20
CA ARG A 9 44.03 -13.39 22.72
C ARG A 9 43.06 -14.55 22.88
N CYS A 10 43.37 -15.68 22.26
CA CYS A 10 42.76 -16.99 22.52
C CYS A 10 43.12 -17.50 23.92
N ARG A 11 42.14 -17.96 24.70
CA ARG A 11 42.33 -19.01 25.72
C ARG A 11 41.07 -19.89 25.85
N ALA A 12 41.35 -21.14 26.20
CA ALA A 12 40.53 -22.32 26.07
C ALA A 12 39.35 -22.43 27.06
N ARG A 13 38.35 -23.22 26.66
CA ARG A 13 37.28 -23.75 27.51
C ARG A 13 37.80 -24.81 28.49
N PRO A 14 37.02 -25.10 29.54
CA PRO A 14 36.76 -26.48 29.93
C PRO A 14 35.29 -26.87 29.69
N SER A 15 35.14 -28.15 29.40
CA SER A 15 33.95 -28.92 29.07
C SER A 15 33.01 -29.12 30.25
N SER A 16 31.70 -29.03 30.01
CA SER A 16 30.71 -29.80 30.78
C SER A 16 29.63 -30.35 29.85
N SER A 17 29.43 -31.66 29.96
CA SER A 17 28.53 -32.52 29.21
C SER A 17 27.09 -32.36 29.65
N ARG A 18 26.17 -32.06 28.72
CA ARG A 18 24.74 -32.37 28.88
C ARG A 18 24.15 -32.84 27.54
N SER A 19 23.59 -34.04 27.58
CA SER A 19 22.91 -34.73 26.48
C SER A 19 21.63 -33.98 26.04
N PRO A 20 21.23 -34.04 24.76
CA PRO A 20 20.08 -33.29 24.24
C PRO A 20 18.74 -34.04 24.40
N PRO A 21 17.59 -33.33 24.57
CA PRO A 21 16.27 -33.94 24.49
C PRO A 21 15.78 -34.06 23.02
N PRO A 22 14.72 -34.85 22.74
CA PRO A 22 14.53 -35.49 21.45
C PRO A 22 14.00 -34.53 20.38
N ARG A 23 14.41 -34.80 19.14
CA ARG A 23 14.01 -34.08 17.92
C ARG A 23 12.51 -34.20 17.68
N SER A 24 11.79 -33.08 17.71
CA SER A 24 10.41 -32.99 17.22
C SER A 24 10.36 -32.28 15.86
N ARG A 25 9.78 -33.03 14.90
CA ARG A 25 9.12 -32.65 13.64
C ARG A 25 9.78 -31.60 12.73
N SER A 26 10.19 -32.09 11.56
CA SER A 26 10.64 -31.35 10.39
C SER A 26 9.76 -30.15 10.02
N ARG A 27 10.26 -28.93 10.19
CA ARG A 27 9.76 -27.74 9.47
C ARG A 27 10.09 -27.92 7.99
N ARG A 28 9.10 -28.27 7.17
CA ARG A 28 9.21 -28.19 5.70
C ARG A 28 9.39 -26.71 5.31
N GLN A 29 10.63 -26.26 5.14
CA GLN A 29 10.92 -25.04 4.39
C GLN A 29 10.54 -25.27 2.92
N ARG A 30 9.38 -24.77 2.50
CA ARG A 30 9.03 -24.72 1.07
C ARG A 30 9.95 -23.71 0.40
N ARG A 31 10.86 -24.19 -0.46
CA ARG A 31 11.70 -23.31 -1.29
C ARG A 31 10.81 -22.57 -2.29
N ALA A 32 10.89 -21.24 -2.31
CA ALA A 32 10.30 -20.43 -3.36
C ALA A 32 10.98 -20.78 -4.70
N ARG A 33 10.22 -21.33 -5.66
CA ARG A 33 10.71 -21.57 -7.01
C ARG A 33 10.73 -20.24 -7.75
N ARG A 34 11.88 -19.86 -8.31
CA ARG A 34 11.98 -18.70 -9.22
C ARG A 34 11.20 -19.04 -10.50
N ALA A 35 10.27 -18.17 -10.89
CA ALA A 35 9.66 -18.18 -12.22
C ALA A 35 10.45 -17.22 -13.12
N ALA A 36 11.42 -17.73 -13.88
CA ALA A 36 12.01 -17.03 -15.04
C ALA A 36 12.77 -18.04 -15.92
N CYS A 37 12.54 -17.92 -17.24
CA CYS A 37 13.15 -18.64 -18.39
C CYS A 37 12.57 -20.03 -18.73
N GLY A 38 11.34 -20.05 -19.27
CA GLY A 38 10.87 -21.11 -20.16
C GLY A 38 10.94 -20.62 -21.60
N GLY A 39 12.08 -20.79 -22.26
CA GLY A 39 12.18 -20.64 -23.72
C GLY A 39 11.60 -21.90 -24.37
N ARG A 40 10.39 -21.81 -24.92
CA ARG A 40 9.85 -22.80 -25.85
C ARG A 40 10.36 -22.45 -27.24
N GLY A 41 11.16 -23.34 -27.84
CA GLY A 41 11.33 -23.42 -29.29
C GLY A 41 10.57 -24.65 -29.78
N SER A 42 9.50 -24.42 -30.52
CA SER A 42 8.70 -25.43 -31.21
C SER A 42 9.18 -25.61 -32.65
N GLY A 43 9.16 -26.85 -33.16
CA GLY A 43 8.84 -27.13 -34.56
C GLY A 43 9.91 -27.78 -35.44
N GLY A 44 9.72 -29.07 -35.74
CA GLY A 44 9.74 -29.63 -37.10
C GLY A 44 11.06 -29.98 -37.79
N GLY A 45 11.22 -31.24 -38.20
CA GLY A 45 12.08 -31.62 -39.34
C GLY A 45 12.89 -32.92 -39.17
N VAL A 46 12.34 -34.02 -39.68
CA VAL A 46 13.04 -35.31 -39.87
C VAL A 46 13.85 -35.26 -41.17
N ARG A 47 15.13 -35.71 -41.15
CA ARG A 47 15.79 -36.62 -42.13
C ARG A 47 17.33 -36.69 -41.92
N GLY A 48 17.88 -37.90 -41.97
CA GLY A 48 19.20 -38.19 -42.58
C GLY A 48 20.40 -38.56 -41.69
N ALA A 49 20.67 -39.88 -41.58
CA ALA A 49 21.93 -40.63 -41.46
C ALA A 49 23.25 -40.00 -40.93
N GLY A 50 23.97 -40.76 -40.06
CA GLY A 50 25.33 -40.47 -39.52
C GLY A 50 26.49 -40.75 -40.50
N PRO A 51 27.78 -40.92 -40.06
CA PRO A 51 28.27 -41.17 -38.70
C PRO A 51 29.51 -40.35 -38.23
N SER A 52 29.76 -40.43 -36.91
CA SER A 52 31.05 -40.39 -36.18
C SER A 52 32.13 -39.34 -36.52
N GLY A 53 32.42 -38.44 -35.57
CA GLY A 53 33.66 -37.67 -35.50
C GLY A 53 33.70 -36.76 -34.26
N GLY A 54 34.69 -36.93 -33.39
CA GLY A 54 34.70 -36.38 -32.03
C GLY A 54 34.72 -34.86 -31.95
N ALA A 55 33.88 -34.29 -31.07
CA ALA A 55 34.00 -32.91 -30.62
C ALA A 55 33.83 -32.87 -29.10
N GLY A 56 34.87 -32.36 -28.43
CA GLY A 56 35.02 -32.35 -26.98
C GLY A 56 33.80 -31.81 -26.24
N ARG A 57 33.33 -32.58 -25.26
CA ARG A 57 32.38 -32.10 -24.25
C ARG A 57 33.06 -31.00 -23.44
N ARG A 58 32.91 -29.74 -23.85
CA ARG A 58 33.14 -28.59 -22.95
C ARG A 58 32.10 -28.69 -21.84
N ARG A 59 32.49 -29.35 -20.75
CA ARG A 59 31.76 -29.35 -19.49
C ARG A 59 31.72 -27.91 -19.01
N TRP A 60 30.59 -27.23 -19.22
CA TRP A 60 30.32 -25.94 -18.61
C TRP A 60 30.45 -26.10 -17.09
N ARG A 61 31.63 -25.74 -16.55
CA ARG A 61 31.82 -25.60 -15.11
C ARG A 61 30.89 -24.48 -14.67
N ARG A 62 29.78 -24.86 -14.01
CA ARG A 62 28.99 -23.91 -13.23
C ARG A 62 29.97 -23.22 -12.28
N PRO A 63 30.13 -21.88 -12.33
CA PRO A 63 30.96 -21.22 -11.34
C PRO A 63 30.41 -21.57 -9.96
N ALA A 64 31.27 -22.17 -9.12
CA ALA A 64 30.98 -22.50 -7.74
C ALA A 64 30.93 -21.24 -6.86
N ARG A 65 30.29 -20.17 -7.33
CA ARG A 65 29.87 -19.08 -6.46
C ARG A 65 28.61 -19.57 -5.76
N ARG A 66 28.73 -19.96 -4.49
CA ARG A 66 27.59 -20.17 -3.60
C ARG A 66 26.73 -18.90 -3.66
N ARG A 67 25.68 -18.93 -4.48
CA ARG A 67 24.74 -17.82 -4.61
C ARG A 67 23.77 -17.93 -3.44
N THR A 68 24.21 -17.52 -2.26
CA THR A 68 23.37 -17.47 -1.06
C THR A 68 22.46 -16.26 -1.17
N ALA A 69 21.15 -16.49 -1.22
CA ALA A 69 20.19 -15.42 -0.99
C ALA A 69 20.36 -14.91 0.46
N ARG A 70 20.21 -13.61 0.68
CA ARG A 70 20.11 -13.07 2.04
C ARG A 70 18.82 -13.57 2.67
N ASN A 71 18.92 -14.11 3.88
CA ASN A 71 17.77 -14.48 4.69
C ASN A 71 17.51 -13.35 5.68
N TYR A 72 16.24 -13.03 5.89
CA TYR A 72 15.80 -12.07 6.88
C TYR A 72 14.95 -12.79 7.92
N GLU A 73 15.04 -12.36 9.17
CA GLU A 73 14.13 -12.83 10.21
C GLU A 73 12.76 -12.20 9.99
N VAL A 74 11.72 -13.02 10.08
CA VAL A 74 10.34 -12.63 9.84
C VAL A 74 9.47 -13.04 11.03
N ARG A 75 8.54 -12.17 11.40
CA ARG A 75 7.51 -12.45 12.42
C ARG A 75 6.15 -11.96 11.93
N ASP A 76 5.10 -12.66 12.34
CA ASP A 76 3.73 -12.17 12.24
C ASP A 76 3.37 -11.49 13.56
N SER A 77 2.82 -10.29 13.50
CA SER A 77 2.16 -9.62 14.64
C SER A 77 0.81 -9.09 14.18
N GLN A 78 -0.27 -9.65 14.74
CA GLN A 78 -1.66 -9.26 14.46
C GLN A 78 -2.02 -9.22 12.97
N GLY A 79 -1.53 -10.19 12.18
CA GLY A 79 -1.82 -10.30 10.74
C GLY A 79 -0.93 -9.44 9.85
N VAL A 80 0.07 -8.75 10.42
CA VAL A 80 1.09 -7.99 9.69
C VAL A 80 2.42 -8.73 9.76
N VAL A 81 3.06 -8.90 8.61
CA VAL A 81 4.37 -9.55 8.52
C VAL A 81 5.48 -8.49 8.66
N TRP A 82 6.27 -8.63 9.72
CA TRP A 82 7.42 -7.80 10.05
C TRP A 82 8.73 -8.46 9.65
N VAL A 83 9.66 -7.66 9.14
CA VAL A 83 10.96 -8.13 8.66
C VAL A 83 12.07 -7.29 9.28
N TRP A 84 13.03 -7.94 9.96
CA TRP A 84 14.22 -7.23 10.45
C TRP A 84 15.22 -7.07 9.31
N MET A 85 15.41 -5.83 8.86
CA MET A 85 16.23 -5.50 7.70
C MET A 85 17.72 -5.29 8.02
N SER A 86 18.05 -4.99 9.28
CA SER A 86 19.43 -4.68 9.70
C SER A 86 20.29 -5.95 9.76
N PRO A 87 21.44 -6.01 9.07
CA PRO A 87 22.42 -7.07 9.28
C PRO A 87 23.29 -6.84 10.52
N ALA A 88 23.35 -5.60 11.03
CA ALA A 88 24.23 -5.20 12.13
C ALA A 88 23.57 -5.39 13.50
N SER A 89 22.24 -5.42 13.56
CA SER A 89 21.49 -5.56 14.81
C SER A 89 20.72 -6.88 14.80
N PRO A 90 20.87 -7.73 15.83
CA PRO A 90 20.10 -8.97 15.90
C PRO A 90 18.60 -8.65 15.98
N PRO A 91 17.73 -9.53 15.45
CA PRO A 91 16.29 -9.41 15.61
C PRO A 91 15.90 -9.38 17.09
N ASP A 92 15.03 -8.45 17.46
CA ASP A 92 14.54 -8.28 18.83
C ASP A 92 13.02 -8.26 18.83
N ALA A 93 12.42 -9.34 19.34
CA ALA A 93 10.98 -9.52 19.37
C ALA A 93 10.28 -8.49 20.28
N LYS A 94 10.97 -7.89 21.26
CA LYS A 94 10.39 -6.85 22.14
C LYS A 94 10.10 -5.55 21.40
N LYS A 95 10.67 -5.35 20.21
CA LYS A 95 10.45 -4.19 19.34
C LYS A 95 9.33 -4.41 18.32
N LEU A 96 8.66 -5.57 18.35
CA LEU A 96 7.48 -5.80 17.51
C LEU A 96 6.35 -4.90 17.99
N PRO A 97 5.75 -4.09 17.10
CA PRO A 97 4.58 -3.32 17.46
C PRO A 97 3.41 -4.24 17.82
N TRP A 98 2.70 -3.82 18.84
CA TRP A 98 1.42 -4.38 19.27
C TRP A 98 0.40 -3.26 19.28
N PHE A 99 -0.79 -3.54 18.75
CA PHE A 99 -1.86 -2.56 18.62
C PHE A 99 -3.02 -3.01 19.50
N GLU A 100 -3.17 -2.38 20.66
CA GLU A 100 -4.16 -2.75 21.68
C GLU A 100 -5.60 -2.78 21.13
N PRO A 101 -6.07 -1.80 20.31
CA PRO A 101 -7.42 -1.84 19.75
C PRO A 101 -7.73 -3.13 18.99
N TYR A 102 -6.76 -3.66 18.24
CA TYR A 102 -6.92 -4.84 17.40
C TYR A 102 -6.94 -6.16 18.18
N ALA A 103 -6.63 -6.13 19.48
CA ALA A 103 -6.74 -7.27 20.37
C ALA A 103 -8.09 -7.31 21.12
N ARG A 104 -8.91 -6.25 21.02
CA ARG A 104 -10.17 -6.14 21.77
C ARG A 104 -11.22 -7.12 21.24
N PRO A 105 -12.03 -7.75 22.12
CA PRO A 105 -13.15 -8.58 21.70
C PRO A 105 -14.13 -7.81 20.80
N GLY A 106 -14.57 -8.42 19.71
CA GLY A 106 -15.53 -7.81 18.78
C GLY A 106 -14.96 -6.71 17.87
N PHE A 107 -13.67 -6.39 17.99
CA PHE A 107 -13.03 -5.44 17.08
C PHE A 107 -12.95 -6.02 15.66
N THR A 108 -13.46 -5.28 14.69
CA THR A 108 -13.43 -5.67 13.28
C THR A 108 -12.64 -4.66 12.48
N ASP A 109 -11.79 -5.11 11.56
CA ASP A 109 -10.96 -4.24 10.74
C ASP A 109 -11.06 -4.48 9.23
N LEU A 110 -10.83 -3.41 8.48
CA LEU A 110 -10.64 -3.40 7.05
C LEU A 110 -9.19 -2.98 6.76
N SER A 111 -8.44 -3.89 6.14
CA SER A 111 -7.02 -3.69 5.84
C SER A 111 -6.79 -3.54 4.34
N THR A 112 -6.05 -2.52 3.92
CA THR A 112 -5.69 -2.24 2.52
C THR A 112 -4.21 -1.90 2.37
N VAL A 113 -3.71 -2.00 1.14
CA VAL A 113 -2.32 -1.71 0.77
C VAL A 113 -2.29 -0.78 -0.44
N HIS A 114 -1.42 0.24 -0.41
CA HIS A 114 -1.31 1.26 -1.44
C HIS A 114 0.14 1.65 -1.69
N GLU A 115 0.62 1.51 -2.92
CA GLU A 115 1.86 2.14 -3.38
C GLU A 115 1.52 3.54 -3.88
N LEU A 116 2.29 4.54 -3.48
CA LEU A 116 1.96 5.95 -3.71
C LEU A 116 3.17 6.68 -4.32
N PRO A 117 2.94 7.55 -5.33
CA PRO A 117 4.00 8.17 -6.13
C PRO A 117 4.58 9.44 -5.46
N TYR A 118 4.81 9.40 -4.15
CA TYR A 118 5.44 10.47 -3.39
C TYR A 118 6.13 9.91 -2.14
N ASP A 119 7.04 10.70 -1.56
CA ASP A 119 7.88 10.26 -0.45
C ASP A 119 7.08 9.90 0.81
N HIS A 120 7.57 8.89 1.54
CA HIS A 120 6.94 8.41 2.77
C HIS A 120 6.82 9.47 3.86
N SER A 121 7.74 10.44 3.92
CA SER A 121 7.70 11.53 4.90
C SER A 121 6.55 12.50 4.63
N ILE A 122 6.23 12.75 3.36
CA ILE A 122 5.08 13.55 2.93
C ILE A 122 3.78 12.82 3.25
N LEU A 123 3.75 11.51 3.01
CA LEU A 123 2.59 10.71 3.37
C LEU A 123 2.34 10.69 4.89
N LEU A 124 3.39 10.52 5.70
CA LEU A 124 3.25 10.57 7.16
C LEU A 124 2.75 11.94 7.64
N GLU A 125 3.25 13.03 7.05
CA GLU A 125 2.77 14.38 7.34
C GLU A 125 1.26 14.51 7.09
N ASN A 126 0.78 14.10 5.91
CA ASN A 126 -0.65 14.13 5.58
C ASN A 126 -1.50 13.29 6.55
N LEU A 127 -1.00 12.11 6.93
CA LEU A 127 -1.71 11.22 7.86
C LEU A 127 -1.71 11.75 9.31
N MET A 128 -0.79 12.64 9.65
CA MET A 128 -0.68 13.28 10.97
C MET A 128 -1.49 14.58 11.08
N ASP A 129 -1.97 15.12 9.96
CA ASP A 129 -2.78 16.32 9.91
C ASP A 129 -4.28 15.99 9.89
N PRO A 130 -4.99 16.00 11.02
CA PRO A 130 -6.44 15.83 11.01
C PRO A 130 -7.22 17.02 10.40
N ALA A 131 -6.63 18.21 10.24
CA ALA A 131 -7.34 19.39 9.76
C ALA A 131 -7.68 19.32 8.26
N HIS A 132 -6.89 18.63 7.44
CA HIS A 132 -7.21 18.47 6.02
C HIS A 132 -8.46 17.62 5.77
N VAL A 133 -8.81 16.70 6.68
CA VAL A 133 -9.87 15.68 6.45
C VAL A 133 -11.21 16.30 6.01
N PRO A 134 -11.81 17.25 6.75
CA PRO A 134 -13.05 17.89 6.32
C PRO A 134 -12.89 18.72 5.03
N ILE A 135 -11.69 19.21 4.71
CA ILE A 135 -11.44 20.09 3.57
C ILE A 135 -11.27 19.28 2.27
N SER A 136 -10.36 18.31 2.29
CA SER A 136 -9.96 17.50 1.12
C SER A 136 -10.97 16.43 0.79
N HIS A 137 -11.56 15.78 1.80
CA HIS A 137 -12.45 14.61 1.63
C HIS A 137 -13.93 14.93 1.76
N ASP A 138 -14.31 16.20 1.62
CA ASP A 138 -15.69 16.66 1.70
C ASP A 138 -16.65 15.75 0.92
N ARG A 139 -17.60 15.14 1.66
CA ARG A 139 -18.65 14.23 1.19
C ARG A 139 -18.15 13.00 0.43
N THR A 140 -16.85 12.70 0.50
CA THR A 140 -16.24 11.50 -0.10
C THR A 140 -16.13 10.39 0.93
N ASP A 141 -15.82 10.77 2.18
CA ASP A 141 -16.09 9.94 3.34
C ASP A 141 -17.41 10.37 4.00
N TRP A 142 -18.12 9.42 4.59
CA TRP A 142 -19.44 9.65 5.22
C TRP A 142 -19.34 10.57 6.45
N THR A 143 -18.13 10.70 6.99
CA THR A 143 -17.79 11.45 8.21
C THR A 143 -17.07 12.77 7.91
N ALA A 144 -16.66 13.03 6.66
CA ALA A 144 -15.89 14.21 6.30
C ALA A 144 -16.79 15.25 5.61
N LYS A 145 -17.15 16.30 6.34
CA LYS A 145 -17.92 17.44 5.83
C LYS A 145 -17.11 18.71 5.95
N ARG A 146 -17.05 19.51 4.88
CA ARG A 146 -16.30 20.77 4.89
C ARG A 146 -16.81 21.75 5.94
N GLU A 147 -18.10 21.69 6.25
CA GLU A 147 -18.72 22.53 7.27
C GLU A 147 -18.23 22.21 8.70
N ASP A 148 -17.58 21.06 8.90
CA ASP A 148 -17.00 20.65 10.18
C ASP A 148 -15.54 21.14 10.34
N ALA A 149 -14.96 21.80 9.33
CA ALA A 149 -13.61 22.35 9.39
C ALA A 149 -13.52 23.44 10.48
N GLN A 150 -12.54 23.29 11.37
CA GLN A 150 -12.40 24.13 12.56
C GLN A 150 -10.98 24.02 13.15
N PRO A 151 -10.59 24.96 14.03
CA PRO A 151 -9.38 24.82 14.84
C PRO A 151 -9.41 23.55 15.69
N LEU A 152 -8.25 22.94 15.85
CA LEU A 152 -8.04 21.75 16.67
C LEU A 152 -7.16 22.08 17.87
N ALA A 153 -7.42 21.38 18.98
CA ALA A 153 -6.57 21.42 20.16
C ALA A 153 -5.65 20.20 20.16
N PHE A 154 -4.45 20.38 20.70
CA PHE A 154 -3.42 19.35 20.75
C PHE A 154 -2.73 19.36 22.11
N ASP A 155 -2.52 18.17 22.66
CA ASP A 155 -1.76 17.93 23.88
C ASP A 155 -0.66 16.88 23.59
N VAL A 156 0.59 17.33 23.54
CA VAL A 156 1.74 16.46 23.27
C VAL A 156 2.27 15.89 24.58
N ALA A 157 1.86 14.65 24.89
CA ALA A 157 2.18 13.98 26.14
C ALA A 157 3.57 13.29 26.15
N GLU A 158 4.04 12.81 25.00
CA GLU A 158 5.26 11.98 24.92
C GLU A 158 6.18 12.45 23.79
N ARG A 159 7.48 12.54 24.07
CA ARG A 159 8.56 12.70 23.08
C ARG A 159 9.70 11.75 23.41
N THR A 160 10.00 10.82 22.52
CA THR A 160 11.10 9.85 22.68
C THR A 160 12.04 9.90 21.48
N ALA A 161 13.15 9.16 21.57
CA ALA A 161 14.02 8.93 20.42
C ALA A 161 13.30 8.19 19.28
N ARG A 162 12.29 7.37 19.61
CA ARG A 162 11.53 6.58 18.62
C ARG A 162 10.32 7.31 18.05
N GLY A 163 9.85 8.40 18.65
CA GLY A 163 8.71 9.13 18.13
C GLY A 163 8.04 10.01 19.18
N PHE A 164 6.73 10.13 19.11
CA PHE A 164 5.94 11.01 19.98
C PHE A 164 4.48 10.53 20.04
N ALA A 165 3.77 10.96 21.07
CA ALA A 165 2.36 10.65 21.22
C ALA A 165 1.62 11.74 22.01
N GLY A 166 0.30 11.77 21.86
CA GLY A 166 -0.57 12.64 22.64
C GLY A 166 -1.98 12.73 22.06
N HIS A 167 -2.77 13.63 22.60
CA HIS A 167 -4.19 13.73 22.27
C HIS A 167 -4.46 14.94 21.39
N TRP A 168 -5.47 14.83 20.54
CA TRP A 168 -6.04 15.97 19.81
C TRP A 168 -7.55 15.88 19.77
N TRP A 169 -8.23 17.01 19.67
CA TRP A 169 -9.69 17.07 19.58
C TRP A 169 -10.15 18.33 18.86
N ARG A 170 -11.44 18.36 18.53
CA ARG A 170 -12.11 19.53 17.95
C ARG A 170 -12.39 20.56 19.05
N GLU A 171 -12.10 21.83 18.77
CA GLU A 171 -12.41 22.93 19.70
C GLU A 171 -13.92 23.12 19.91
N ARG A 172 -14.76 22.76 18.94
CA ARG A 172 -16.21 22.70 19.16
C ARG A 172 -16.58 21.44 19.92
N ALA A 173 -17.36 21.60 20.99
CA ALA A 173 -17.93 20.48 21.75
C ALA A 173 -18.75 19.54 20.83
N PRO A 174 -18.75 18.22 21.09
CA PRO A 174 -18.04 17.54 22.18
C PRO A 174 -16.55 17.36 21.91
N HIS A 175 -15.73 17.57 22.95
CA HIS A 175 -14.29 17.31 22.91
C HIS A 175 -14.05 15.82 23.05
N LEU A 176 -13.89 15.14 21.91
CA LEU A 176 -13.56 13.73 21.86
C LEU A 176 -12.05 13.59 21.69
N PRO A 177 -11.30 13.23 22.75
CA PRO A 177 -9.85 13.11 22.67
C PRO A 177 -9.46 11.91 21.80
N ASN A 178 -8.60 12.16 20.84
CA ASN A 178 -8.09 11.15 19.93
C ASN A 178 -6.59 11.01 20.14
N LEU A 179 -6.14 9.80 20.48
CA LEU A 179 -4.74 9.48 20.74
C LEU A 179 -4.01 9.25 19.43
N LEU A 180 -3.09 10.16 19.09
CA LEU A 180 -2.12 9.97 18.03
C LEU A 180 -0.81 9.45 18.62
N ARG A 181 -0.23 8.41 18.01
CA ARG A 181 1.11 7.90 18.34
C ARG A 181 1.89 7.62 17.08
N PHE A 182 3.06 8.23 16.97
CA PHE A 182 4.05 7.91 15.97
C PHE A 182 5.19 7.13 16.62
N GLU A 183 5.53 5.99 16.03
CA GLU A 183 6.64 5.15 16.44
C GLU A 183 7.47 4.72 15.22
N ALA A 184 8.73 5.10 15.22
CA ALA A 184 9.68 4.78 14.18
C ALA A 184 9.88 3.26 14.06
N PRO A 185 10.09 2.75 12.83
CA PRO A 185 10.38 3.53 11.62
C PRO A 185 9.17 3.93 10.78
N CYS A 186 7.97 3.41 11.04
CA CYS A 186 6.86 3.49 10.07
C CYS A 186 5.45 3.43 10.66
N VAL A 187 5.31 3.47 11.99
CA VAL A 187 4.03 3.21 12.65
C VAL A 187 3.38 4.51 13.05
N LEU A 188 2.18 4.77 12.56
CA LEU A 188 1.34 5.87 13.00
C LEU A 188 -0.05 5.32 13.33
N SER A 189 -0.51 5.56 14.55
CA SER A 189 -1.85 5.17 15.00
C SER A 189 -2.64 6.38 15.44
N ASN A 190 -3.94 6.32 15.19
CA ASN A 190 -4.92 7.30 15.65
C ASN A 190 -6.09 6.51 16.26
N THR A 191 -6.29 6.65 17.56
CA THR A 191 -7.25 5.85 18.33
C THR A 191 -8.22 6.76 19.05
N LEU A 192 -9.49 6.58 18.76
CA LEU A 192 -10.60 7.31 19.34
C LEU A 192 -11.42 6.37 20.23
N GLU A 193 -11.56 6.74 21.49
CA GLU A 193 -12.47 6.09 22.42
C GLU A 193 -13.67 7.00 22.67
N PHE A 194 -14.86 6.44 22.62
CA PHE A 194 -16.10 7.20 22.80
C PHE A 194 -17.21 6.29 23.33
N VAL A 195 -18.20 6.88 23.98
CA VAL A 195 -19.39 6.17 24.43
C VAL A 195 -20.49 6.33 23.38
N ASP A 196 -21.11 5.23 22.96
CA ASP A 196 -22.21 5.27 22.00
C ASP A 196 -23.55 5.69 22.65
N LYS A 197 -24.61 5.74 21.85
CA LYS A 197 -25.95 6.12 22.30
C LYS A 197 -26.54 5.15 23.32
N ASP A 198 -26.05 3.92 23.37
CA ASP A 198 -26.51 2.86 24.28
C ASP A 198 -25.65 2.82 25.56
N GLY A 199 -24.74 3.78 25.76
CA GLY A 199 -23.85 3.84 26.92
C GLY A 199 -22.68 2.85 26.86
N LYS A 200 -22.40 2.22 25.71
CA LYS A 200 -21.30 1.27 25.57
C LYS A 200 -20.03 1.97 25.12
N GLU A 201 -18.91 1.59 25.73
CA GLU A 201 -17.59 2.04 25.29
C GLU A 201 -17.26 1.45 23.92
N GLN A 202 -16.94 2.34 22.99
CA GLN A 202 -16.54 2.01 21.64
C GLN A 202 -15.13 2.52 21.38
N CYS A 203 -14.41 1.78 20.56
CA CYS A 203 -13.06 2.12 20.12
C CYS A 203 -13.03 2.09 18.61
N PHE A 204 -12.62 3.19 18.01
CA PHE A 204 -12.21 3.29 16.62
C PHE A 204 -10.69 3.44 16.56
N SER A 205 -10.03 2.72 15.67
CA SER A 205 -8.59 2.86 15.46
C SER A 205 -8.24 2.85 13.98
N ALA A 206 -7.46 3.84 13.58
CA ALA A 206 -6.80 3.94 12.29
C ALA A 206 -5.31 3.67 12.47
N GLN A 207 -4.83 2.57 11.92
CA GLN A 207 -3.43 2.19 11.93
C GLN A 207 -2.83 2.36 10.54
N PHE A 208 -1.79 3.17 10.46
CA PHE A 208 -1.02 3.44 9.25
C PHE A 208 0.39 2.90 9.42
N LEU A 209 0.81 2.02 8.50
CA LEU A 209 2.18 1.51 8.42
C LEU A 209 2.78 2.00 7.12
N CYS A 210 3.52 3.11 7.20
CA CYS A 210 4.06 3.83 6.06
C CYS A 210 5.57 3.57 5.92
N ARG A 211 5.97 2.86 4.86
CA ARG A 211 7.38 2.57 4.58
C ARG A 211 7.84 3.16 3.26
N PRO A 212 9.14 3.48 3.12
CA PRO A 212 9.73 3.75 1.81
C PRO A 212 9.59 2.53 0.87
N ALA A 213 9.19 2.79 -0.37
CA ALA A 213 9.18 1.83 -1.48
C ALA A 213 10.28 2.14 -2.53
N GLY A 214 10.84 3.35 -2.48
CA GLY A 214 11.90 3.85 -3.32
C GLY A 214 12.04 5.36 -3.07
N GLN A 215 12.99 6.01 -3.72
CA GLN A 215 13.09 7.46 -3.63
C GLN A 215 11.85 8.11 -4.26
N GLY A 216 11.15 8.96 -3.51
CA GLY A 216 9.90 9.57 -3.97
C GLY A 216 8.72 8.59 -4.12
N LYS A 217 8.80 7.39 -3.52
CA LYS A 217 7.74 6.38 -3.53
C LYS A 217 7.53 5.81 -2.14
N SER A 218 6.28 5.62 -1.76
CA SER A 218 5.91 5.06 -0.46
C SER A 218 4.94 3.90 -0.59
N MET A 219 4.96 3.01 0.39
CA MET A 219 4.02 1.91 0.53
C MET A 219 3.32 2.07 1.87
N LEU A 220 2.00 2.12 1.82
CA LEU A 220 1.12 2.27 2.95
C LEU A 220 0.30 0.99 3.15
N LEU A 221 0.37 0.42 4.35
CA LEU A 221 -0.63 -0.53 4.83
C LEU A 221 -1.55 0.24 5.78
N VAL A 222 -2.85 0.27 5.47
CA VAL A 222 -3.84 0.94 6.31
C VAL A 222 -4.78 -0.09 6.87
N ARG A 223 -5.07 0.04 8.16
CA ARG A 223 -6.07 -0.76 8.85
C ARG A 223 -6.99 0.21 9.56
N PHE A 224 -8.27 0.13 9.23
CA PHE A 224 -9.31 0.87 9.93
C PHE A 224 -10.17 -0.15 10.65
N GLY A 225 -10.37 0.01 11.94
CA GLY A 225 -11.22 -0.89 12.67
C GLY A 225 -12.01 -0.19 13.77
N SER A 226 -13.05 -0.90 14.20
CA SER A 226 -13.98 -0.41 15.20
C SER A 226 -14.59 -1.57 15.97
N THR A 227 -14.90 -1.36 17.24
CA THR A 227 -15.83 -2.21 18.01
C THR A 227 -17.29 -1.95 17.61
N ALA A 228 -17.60 -0.73 17.14
CA ALA A 228 -18.88 -0.37 16.58
C ALA A 228 -18.88 -0.64 15.06
N SER A 229 -19.55 -1.71 14.63
CA SER A 229 -19.74 -2.00 13.20
C SER A 229 -21.21 -1.85 12.82
N SER A 230 -21.49 -0.98 11.85
CA SER A 230 -22.82 -0.92 11.22
C SER A 230 -23.15 -2.26 10.53
N PRO A 231 -24.40 -2.76 10.63
CA PRO A 231 -24.84 -3.93 9.88
C PRO A 231 -24.66 -3.81 8.37
N LEU A 232 -24.77 -2.59 7.82
CA LEU A 232 -24.60 -2.34 6.38
C LEU A 232 -23.21 -2.72 5.87
N VAL A 233 -22.16 -2.50 6.67
CA VAL A 233 -20.77 -2.83 6.32
C VAL A 233 -20.59 -4.34 6.13
N LYS A 234 -21.40 -5.17 6.81
CA LYS A 234 -21.36 -6.63 6.68
C LYS A 234 -21.94 -7.15 5.36
N VAL A 235 -22.84 -6.37 4.73
CA VAL A 235 -23.50 -6.74 3.47
C VAL A 235 -22.72 -6.23 2.26
N LEU A 236 -22.02 -5.10 2.41
CA LEU A 236 -21.23 -4.52 1.32
C LEU A 236 -20.03 -5.41 0.97
N PRO A 237 -19.77 -5.67 -0.33
CA PRO A 237 -18.59 -6.41 -0.73
C PRO A 237 -17.29 -5.72 -0.28
N LYS A 238 -16.34 -6.48 0.25
CA LYS A 238 -15.04 -5.93 0.71
C LYS A 238 -14.32 -5.10 -0.36
N TRP A 239 -14.39 -5.53 -1.62
CA TRP A 239 -13.76 -4.78 -2.73
C TRP A 239 -14.36 -3.38 -2.90
N TYR A 240 -15.65 -3.20 -2.58
CA TYR A 240 -16.33 -1.91 -2.67
C TYR A 240 -15.86 -0.97 -1.57
N LEU A 241 -15.68 -1.50 -0.35
CA LEU A 241 -15.11 -0.74 0.76
C LEU A 241 -13.65 -0.35 0.49
N HIS A 242 -12.84 -1.27 -0.05
CA HIS A 242 -11.46 -0.97 -0.46
C HIS A 242 -11.40 0.11 -1.52
N GLN A 243 -12.30 0.03 -2.50
CA GLN A 243 -12.41 1.01 -3.56
C GLN A 243 -12.73 2.41 -3.01
N ASN A 244 -13.62 2.52 -2.02
CA ASN A 244 -13.93 3.81 -1.42
C ASN A 244 -12.73 4.39 -0.65
N ALA A 245 -12.02 3.54 0.10
CA ALA A 245 -10.78 3.95 0.78
C ALA A 245 -9.71 4.44 -0.22
N CYS A 246 -9.59 3.81 -1.39
CA CYS A 246 -8.70 4.27 -2.46
C CYS A 246 -9.04 5.70 -2.94
N LYS A 247 -10.34 6.06 -3.00
CA LYS A 247 -10.76 7.40 -3.48
C LYS A 247 -10.24 8.52 -2.59
N VAL A 248 -10.23 8.30 -1.27
CA VAL A 248 -9.70 9.26 -0.27
C VAL A 248 -8.24 9.60 -0.61
N PHE A 249 -7.38 8.58 -0.76
CA PHE A 249 -5.97 8.79 -1.15
C PHE A 249 -5.79 9.40 -2.54
N GLU A 250 -6.70 9.16 -3.47
CA GLU A 250 -6.65 9.77 -4.81
C GLU A 250 -6.93 11.27 -4.78
N GLN A 251 -7.70 11.77 -3.81
CA GLN A 251 -7.97 13.20 -3.65
C GLN A 251 -6.75 13.98 -3.15
N ASP A 252 -5.92 13.36 -2.31
CA ASP A 252 -4.71 14.01 -1.78
C ASP A 252 -3.54 13.94 -2.76
N MET A 253 -3.51 12.92 -3.63
CA MET A 253 -2.35 12.60 -4.46
C MET A 253 -1.82 13.79 -5.27
N GLY A 254 -2.71 14.62 -5.84
CA GLY A 254 -2.32 15.81 -6.59
C GLY A 254 -1.59 16.85 -5.73
N PHE A 255 -2.06 17.08 -4.50
CA PHE A 255 -1.46 18.01 -3.55
C PHE A 255 -0.12 17.48 -3.03
N LEU A 256 -0.08 16.22 -2.61
CA LEU A 256 1.10 15.61 -1.99
C LEU A 256 2.26 15.42 -2.99
N SER A 257 1.96 15.06 -4.24
CA SER A 257 2.98 15.00 -5.28
C SER A 257 3.59 16.38 -5.57
N SER A 258 2.76 17.43 -5.60
CA SER A 258 3.22 18.81 -5.79
C SER A 258 4.05 19.30 -4.59
N GLN A 259 3.65 18.97 -3.36
CA GLN A 259 4.41 19.30 -2.16
C GLN A 259 5.79 18.63 -2.15
N ASN A 260 5.86 17.36 -2.55
CA ASN A 260 7.11 16.62 -2.67
C ASN A 260 8.04 17.25 -3.73
N GLU A 261 7.50 17.75 -4.84
CA GLU A 261 8.28 18.49 -5.85
C GLU A 261 8.85 19.79 -5.28
N VAL A 262 8.03 20.59 -4.58
CA VAL A 262 8.47 21.85 -3.96
C VAL A 262 9.63 21.60 -2.99
N LEU A 263 9.53 20.59 -2.11
CA LEU A 263 10.62 20.26 -1.19
C LEU A 263 11.93 19.89 -1.92
N LEU A 264 11.85 19.12 -3.00
CA LEU A 264 13.02 18.73 -3.79
C LEU A 264 13.59 19.88 -4.62
N ARG A 265 12.75 20.83 -5.02
CA ARG A 265 13.15 22.03 -5.78
C ARG A 265 13.80 23.07 -4.88
N GLU A 266 13.12 23.47 -3.81
CA GLU A 266 13.57 24.56 -2.93
C GLU A 266 14.77 24.13 -2.07
N LYS A 267 14.79 22.85 -1.63
CA LYS A 267 15.90 22.30 -0.83
C LYS A 267 16.24 23.15 0.40
N VAL A 268 15.22 23.65 1.09
CA VAL A 268 15.35 24.36 2.36
C VAL A 268 14.62 23.59 3.47
N PRO A 269 14.97 23.81 4.76
CA PRO A 269 14.24 23.24 5.89
C PRO A 269 12.76 23.64 5.90
N THR A 270 11.90 22.79 6.47
CA THR A 270 10.45 23.04 6.39
C THR A 270 10.00 24.28 7.15
N LYS A 271 10.77 24.77 8.15
CA LYS A 271 10.46 26.03 8.84
C LYS A 271 10.46 27.27 7.93
N GLU A 272 11.13 27.21 6.79
CA GLU A 272 11.20 28.31 5.81
C GLU A 272 10.06 28.25 4.79
N LEU A 273 9.46 27.06 4.61
CA LEU A 273 8.37 26.83 3.66
C LEU A 273 7.00 26.85 4.31
N TYR A 274 6.91 26.43 5.58
CA TYR A 274 5.64 26.15 6.24
C TYR A 274 5.31 27.22 7.28
N LEU A 275 4.07 27.69 7.26
CA LEU A 275 3.47 28.40 8.37
C LEU A 275 2.78 27.38 9.30
N ASN A 276 3.48 26.90 10.32
CA ASN A 276 2.93 25.91 11.26
C ASN A 276 1.98 26.56 12.26
N LEU A 277 0.67 26.38 12.08
CA LEU A 277 -0.35 26.83 13.00
C LEU A 277 -0.52 25.83 14.14
N ARG A 278 -0.47 26.29 15.40
CA ARG A 278 -0.67 25.40 16.56
C ARG A 278 -2.03 24.69 16.55
N SER A 279 -3.03 25.34 15.96
CA SER A 279 -4.40 24.84 15.83
C SER A 279 -4.60 23.80 14.71
N SER A 280 -3.55 23.41 13.97
CA SER A 280 -3.66 22.46 12.86
C SER A 280 -2.41 21.58 12.69
N ASP A 281 -1.22 22.18 12.77
CA ASP A 281 0.03 21.57 12.33
C ASP A 281 0.91 21.02 13.46
N THR A 282 0.37 20.90 14.69
CA THR A 282 1.18 20.50 15.86
C THR A 282 1.88 19.16 15.64
N TRP A 283 1.18 18.13 15.14
CA TRP A 283 1.79 16.83 14.85
C TRP A 283 2.80 16.85 13.70
N VAL A 284 2.52 17.64 12.66
CA VAL A 284 3.44 17.87 11.53
C VAL A 284 4.74 18.50 12.02
N ALA A 285 4.63 19.52 12.87
CA ALA A 285 5.79 20.17 13.48
C ALA A 285 6.59 19.21 14.38
N GLU A 286 5.92 18.39 15.20
CA GLU A 286 6.59 17.36 16.02
C GLU A 286 7.32 16.32 15.16
N TYR A 287 6.72 15.89 14.05
CA TYR A 287 7.35 14.96 13.11
C TYR A 287 8.60 15.56 12.45
N ARG A 288 8.52 16.80 11.94
CA ARG A 288 9.66 17.46 11.29
C ARG A 288 10.79 17.76 12.29
N ARG A 289 10.48 18.08 13.55
CA ARG A 289 11.47 18.20 14.63
C ARG A 289 12.07 16.84 15.03
N TRP A 290 11.28 15.77 15.00
CA TRP A 290 11.80 14.42 15.21
C TRP A 290 12.77 14.02 14.08
N MET A 291 12.46 14.37 12.83
CA MET A 291 13.35 14.17 11.68
C MET A 291 14.69 14.91 11.82
N ASP A 292 14.73 16.10 12.44
CA ASP A 292 16.00 16.77 12.74
C ASP A 292 16.90 15.93 13.66
N ARG A 293 16.32 15.14 14.57
CA ARG A 293 17.09 14.31 15.52
C ARG A 293 17.43 12.94 14.96
N ALA A 294 16.51 12.31 14.23
CA ALA A 294 16.63 10.93 13.77
C ALA A 294 17.11 10.81 12.31
N GLY A 295 16.94 11.86 11.50
CA GLY A 295 17.15 11.85 10.06
C GLY A 295 18.58 11.57 9.61
N HIS A 296 19.58 11.85 10.45
CA HIS A 296 20.99 11.56 10.14
C HIS A 296 21.28 10.07 9.89
N GLY A 297 20.42 9.16 10.34
CA GLY A 297 20.50 7.73 10.03
C GLY A 297 19.84 7.33 8.71
N MET A 298 19.23 8.26 7.99
CA MET A 298 18.49 8.02 6.75
C MET A 298 19.31 8.44 5.53
N PRO A 299 19.09 7.82 4.34
CA PRO A 299 19.79 8.21 3.11
C PRO A 299 19.52 9.67 2.70
N TYR A 300 18.33 10.17 3.01
CA TYR A 300 17.93 11.57 2.85
C TYR A 300 16.77 11.87 3.80
N TYR A 301 16.60 13.14 4.16
CA TYR A 301 15.48 13.59 4.97
C TYR A 301 15.27 15.11 4.86
N PHE A 302 14.05 15.55 5.18
CA PHE A 302 13.70 16.96 5.36
C PHE A 302 13.11 17.14 6.76
N GLY A 303 13.86 17.79 7.65
CA GLY A 303 13.44 18.13 8.99
C GLY A 303 12.96 19.58 9.10
N HIS A 304 12.69 20.01 10.33
CA HIS A 304 12.19 21.34 10.61
C HIS A 304 13.29 22.40 10.42
N SER A 305 14.50 22.12 10.91
CA SER A 305 15.66 23.03 10.80
C SER A 305 16.81 22.47 9.97
N THR A 306 16.84 21.17 9.73
CA THR A 306 17.93 20.49 9.02
C THR A 306 17.42 19.68 7.85
N ILE A 307 18.25 19.50 6.84
CA ILE A 307 17.95 18.69 5.66
C ILE A 307 19.16 17.86 5.27
N SER A 308 18.90 16.75 4.62
CA SER A 308 19.88 16.00 3.84
C SER A 308 19.17 15.57 2.56
N PRO A 309 19.16 16.39 1.49
CA PRO A 309 18.44 16.07 0.27
C PRO A 309 19.09 14.87 -0.45
N PRO A 310 18.35 14.11 -1.27
CA PRO A 310 18.92 13.01 -2.03
C PRO A 310 19.92 13.54 -3.08
N PRO A 311 21.02 12.82 -3.35
CA PRO A 311 22.10 13.28 -4.24
C PRO A 311 21.65 13.42 -5.69
N VAL A 312 20.72 12.57 -6.12
CA VAL A 312 20.00 12.71 -7.39
C VAL A 312 18.56 12.98 -7.00
N PRO A 313 17.90 14.04 -7.47
CA PRO A 313 16.46 14.21 -7.30
C PRO A 313 15.75 12.94 -7.78
N ALA A 314 14.56 12.63 -7.28
CA ALA A 314 13.76 11.60 -7.93
C ALA A 314 13.37 12.19 -9.30
N VAL A 315 14.24 12.04 -10.30
CA VAL A 315 13.99 12.50 -11.66
C VAL A 315 12.72 11.81 -12.06
N VAL A 316 11.61 12.56 -12.11
CA VAL A 316 10.47 12.41 -13.02
C VAL A 316 10.31 11.00 -13.62
N GLU A 317 10.30 9.94 -12.81
CA GLU A 317 10.24 8.58 -13.35
C GLU A 317 8.82 8.05 -13.31
N GLN A 318 7.90 8.77 -12.63
CA GLN A 318 6.58 8.22 -12.30
C GLN A 318 5.40 9.18 -12.43
N ALA A 319 5.58 10.51 -12.48
CA ALA A 319 4.55 11.48 -12.86
C ALA A 319 5.16 12.89 -12.99
N PRO A 320 5.24 13.50 -14.18
CA PRO A 320 5.49 14.94 -14.27
C PRO A 320 4.28 15.67 -13.68
N ALA A 321 4.50 16.53 -12.68
CA ALA A 321 3.41 17.25 -12.02
C ALA A 321 2.60 18.12 -12.99
N GLY A 322 1.37 18.44 -12.58
CA GLY A 322 0.45 19.30 -13.31
C GLY A 322 -0.64 18.54 -14.08
N ALA A 323 -1.33 19.26 -14.98
CA ALA A 323 -2.44 18.72 -15.77
C ALA A 323 -2.09 17.43 -16.51
N ALA A 324 -0.82 17.23 -16.90
CA ALA A 324 -0.33 16.03 -17.58
C ALA A 324 -0.35 14.77 -16.71
N ALA A 325 0.00 14.84 -15.41
CA ALA A 325 -0.17 13.72 -14.47
C ALA A 325 -1.64 13.46 -14.15
N GLY A 326 -2.44 14.52 -13.97
CA GLY A 326 -3.89 14.38 -13.79
C GLY A 326 -4.55 13.67 -14.96
N ILE A 327 -4.24 14.08 -16.20
CA ILE A 327 -4.77 13.48 -17.43
C ILE A 327 -4.21 12.06 -17.63
N SER A 328 -2.92 11.82 -17.42
CA SER A 328 -2.30 10.50 -17.59
C SER A 328 -2.74 9.49 -16.52
N ALA A 329 -3.05 9.94 -15.31
CA ALA A 329 -3.60 9.14 -14.22
C ALA A 329 -5.09 8.82 -14.40
N SER A 330 -5.80 9.64 -15.20
CA SER A 330 -7.23 9.51 -15.47
C SER A 330 -7.56 8.39 -16.45
N PHE A 331 -6.63 8.02 -17.33
CA PHE A 331 -6.81 6.95 -18.28
C PHE A 331 -6.08 5.68 -17.82
N PRO A 332 -6.70 4.49 -17.88
CA PRO A 332 -5.93 3.26 -17.85
C PRO A 332 -5.05 3.27 -19.09
N ALA A 333 -3.76 3.56 -18.91
CA ALA A 333 -2.79 3.44 -19.99
C ALA A 333 -2.95 2.02 -20.55
N LYS A 334 -3.30 1.87 -21.82
CA LYS A 334 -3.41 0.54 -22.43
C LYS A 334 -2.01 -0.03 -22.49
N GLY A 335 -1.81 -1.20 -21.89
CA GLY A 335 -0.50 -1.86 -21.92
C GLY A 335 -0.11 -2.25 -23.35
N GLY A 336 1.18 -2.54 -23.55
CA GLY A 336 1.65 -3.13 -24.80
C GLY A 336 0.95 -4.45 -25.12
N ALA A 337 1.12 -4.96 -26.34
CA ALA A 337 0.43 -6.16 -26.83
C ALA A 337 0.46 -7.31 -25.80
N GLY A 338 -0.72 -7.72 -25.31
CA GLY A 338 -0.88 -8.77 -24.29
C GLY A 338 -0.99 -8.29 -22.84
N THR A 339 -0.84 -6.99 -22.56
CA THR A 339 -1.03 -6.39 -21.22
C THR A 339 -2.26 -5.47 -21.21
N GLN A 340 -3.16 -5.66 -20.25
CA GLN A 340 -4.41 -4.87 -20.16
C GLN A 340 -4.16 -3.43 -19.67
N HIS A 341 -3.13 -3.22 -18.86
CA HIS A 341 -2.74 -1.91 -18.31
C HIS A 341 -1.23 -1.69 -18.52
N ALA A 342 -0.83 -0.50 -18.97
CA ALA A 342 0.57 -0.08 -19.02
C ALA A 342 0.99 0.32 -17.61
N PRO A 343 2.22 -0.01 -17.17
CA PRO A 343 2.73 0.38 -15.86
C PRO A 343 2.59 1.89 -15.65
N ASN A 344 1.57 2.29 -14.89
CA ASN A 344 1.35 3.66 -14.48
C ASN A 344 1.19 3.69 -12.96
N PRO A 345 2.21 4.17 -12.22
CA PRO A 345 2.23 4.19 -10.76
C PRO A 345 1.21 5.16 -10.16
N THR A 346 0.61 6.04 -10.97
CA THR A 346 -0.50 6.90 -10.52
C THR A 346 -1.85 6.17 -10.61
N ASN A 347 -1.95 5.09 -11.39
CA ASN A 347 -3.18 4.35 -11.61
C ASN A 347 -3.48 3.38 -10.46
N ARG A 348 -4.74 3.38 -10.00
CA ARG A 348 -5.27 2.56 -8.91
C ARG A 348 -4.95 1.07 -9.06
N TYR A 349 -4.95 0.54 -10.29
CA TYR A 349 -4.56 -0.85 -10.54
C TYR A 349 -3.16 -1.15 -9.99
N PHE A 350 -2.17 -0.33 -10.34
CA PHE A 350 -0.78 -0.52 -9.90
C PHE A 350 -0.56 -0.11 -8.46
N ARG A 351 -1.28 0.90 -7.96
CA ARG A 351 -1.16 1.36 -6.57
C ARG A 351 -1.77 0.38 -5.59
N HIS A 352 -2.90 -0.23 -5.94
CA HIS A 352 -3.70 -1.04 -5.01
C HIS A 352 -3.92 -2.46 -5.50
N VAL A 353 -4.52 -2.64 -6.69
CA VAL A 353 -5.05 -3.94 -7.14
C VAL A 353 -3.96 -5.00 -7.26
N VAL A 354 -2.79 -4.67 -7.79
CA VAL A 354 -1.67 -5.63 -7.91
C VAL A 354 -1.14 -6.10 -6.55
N HIS A 355 -1.33 -5.30 -5.50
CA HIS A 355 -0.90 -5.63 -4.13
C HIS A 355 -2.02 -6.29 -3.31
N CYS A 356 -3.29 -5.98 -3.62
CA CYS A 356 -4.45 -6.51 -2.91
C CYS A 356 -5.02 -7.77 -3.59
N LYS A 357 -4.79 -8.94 -2.99
CA LYS A 357 -5.32 -10.22 -3.51
C LYS A 357 -6.84 -10.17 -3.75
N GLY A 358 -7.61 -9.64 -2.80
CA GLY A 358 -9.07 -9.58 -2.90
C GLY A 358 -9.55 -8.77 -4.10
N CYS A 359 -8.97 -7.59 -4.32
CA CYS A 359 -9.31 -6.74 -5.47
C CYS A 359 -8.85 -7.36 -6.79
N ARG A 360 -7.65 -7.97 -6.83
CA ARG A 360 -7.17 -8.69 -8.02
C ARG A 360 -8.07 -9.86 -8.39
N ASP A 361 -8.47 -10.68 -7.42
CA ASP A 361 -9.35 -11.82 -7.65
C ASP A 361 -10.73 -11.35 -8.15
N THR A 362 -11.25 -10.25 -7.60
CA THR A 362 -12.49 -9.61 -8.09
C THR A 362 -12.34 -9.12 -9.53
N VAL A 363 -11.27 -8.39 -9.87
CA VAL A 363 -11.02 -7.93 -11.24
C VAL A 363 -10.94 -9.11 -12.21
N ASN A 364 -10.24 -10.18 -11.85
CA ASN A 364 -10.15 -11.39 -12.66
C ASN A 364 -11.52 -12.04 -12.87
N ARG A 365 -12.32 -12.17 -11.80
CA ARG A 365 -13.66 -12.76 -11.85
C ARG A 365 -14.60 -11.96 -12.73
N TYR A 366 -14.72 -10.65 -12.52
CA TYR A 366 -15.62 -9.81 -13.32
C TYR A 366 -15.15 -9.66 -14.77
N THR A 367 -13.83 -9.73 -15.03
CA THR A 367 -13.30 -9.79 -16.39
C THR A 367 -13.68 -11.09 -17.10
N ALA A 368 -13.62 -12.23 -16.39
CA ALA A 368 -14.05 -13.52 -16.94
C ALA A 368 -15.57 -13.54 -17.20
N LEU A 369 -16.37 -13.06 -16.25
CA LEU A 369 -17.83 -12.95 -16.40
C LEU A 369 -18.21 -12.02 -17.56
N LYS A 370 -17.56 -10.85 -17.68
CA LYS A 370 -17.73 -9.94 -18.82
C LYS A 370 -17.53 -10.69 -20.14
N LYS A 371 -16.42 -11.42 -20.29
CA LYS A 371 -16.13 -12.18 -21.52
C LYS A 371 -17.18 -13.26 -21.77
N ALA A 372 -17.58 -14.01 -20.74
CA ALA A 372 -18.61 -15.03 -20.86
C ALA A 372 -19.94 -14.45 -21.33
N PHE A 373 -20.38 -13.34 -20.74
CA PHE A 373 -21.62 -12.67 -21.14
C PHE A 373 -21.57 -12.10 -22.57
N VAL A 374 -20.41 -11.58 -23.02
CA VAL A 374 -20.25 -11.19 -24.44
C VAL A 374 -20.42 -12.39 -25.37
N VAL A 375 -19.77 -13.51 -25.07
CA VAL A 375 -19.87 -14.74 -25.89
C VAL A 375 -21.31 -15.26 -25.90
N LEU A 376 -21.95 -15.35 -24.74
CA LEU A 376 -23.35 -15.82 -24.63
C LEU A 376 -24.32 -14.88 -25.35
N ALA A 377 -24.11 -13.56 -25.27
CA ALA A 377 -24.93 -12.59 -26.00
C ALA A 377 -24.79 -12.77 -27.51
N ALA A 378 -23.56 -12.98 -28.01
CA ALA A 378 -23.31 -13.23 -29.42
C ALA A 378 -23.93 -14.55 -29.90
N VAL A 379 -23.85 -15.61 -29.09
CA VAL A 379 -24.50 -16.91 -29.38
C VAL A 379 -26.02 -16.76 -29.41
N ALA A 380 -26.62 -16.06 -28.44
CA ALA A 380 -28.05 -15.81 -28.41
C ALA A 380 -28.52 -14.98 -29.61
N ALA A 381 -27.76 -13.95 -30.00
CA ALA A 381 -28.04 -13.15 -31.18
C ALA A 381 -27.94 -13.97 -32.48
N ALA A 382 -26.91 -14.81 -32.62
CA ALA A 382 -26.75 -15.70 -33.77
C ALA A 382 -27.88 -16.75 -33.83
N ALA A 383 -28.27 -17.33 -32.70
CA ALA A 383 -29.40 -18.24 -32.61
C ALA A 383 -30.73 -17.55 -32.99
N ALA A 384 -30.90 -16.27 -32.65
CA ALA A 384 -32.07 -15.50 -33.05
C ALA A 384 -32.19 -15.35 -34.57
N VAL A 385 -31.07 -15.22 -35.29
CA VAL A 385 -31.09 -15.17 -36.76
C VAL A 385 -31.63 -16.46 -37.36
N LEU A 386 -31.27 -17.60 -36.76
CA LEU A 386 -31.65 -18.95 -37.22
C LEU A 386 -33.02 -19.42 -36.73
N ALA A 387 -33.64 -18.72 -35.78
CA ALA A 387 -34.88 -19.16 -35.16
C ALA A 387 -36.06 -19.16 -36.15
N ALA A 388 -36.85 -20.24 -36.16
CA ALA A 388 -37.93 -20.44 -37.12
C ALA A 388 -39.15 -19.52 -36.89
N THR A 389 -39.48 -19.21 -35.63
CA THR A 389 -40.68 -18.42 -35.29
C THR A 389 -40.34 -17.04 -34.75
N ARG A 390 -41.22 -16.06 -35.02
CA ARG A 390 -41.09 -14.69 -34.49
C ARG A 390 -41.00 -14.65 -32.95
N GLN A 391 -41.71 -15.54 -32.27
CA GLN A 391 -41.66 -15.63 -30.81
C GLN A 391 -40.27 -16.01 -30.30
N TRP A 392 -39.65 -17.07 -30.85
CA TRP A 392 -38.30 -17.48 -30.46
C TRP A 392 -37.25 -16.43 -30.82
N LYS A 393 -37.41 -15.73 -31.96
CA LYS A 393 -36.57 -14.57 -32.30
C LYS A 393 -36.61 -13.49 -31.22
N ALA A 394 -37.80 -13.10 -30.79
CA ALA A 394 -37.99 -12.07 -29.77
C ALA A 394 -37.36 -12.48 -28.42
N VAL A 395 -37.58 -13.73 -27.98
CA VAL A 395 -36.99 -14.24 -26.73
C VAL A 395 -35.46 -14.25 -26.78
N LEU A 396 -34.85 -14.74 -27.86
CA LEU A 396 -33.40 -14.82 -27.99
C LEU A 396 -32.74 -13.44 -28.10
N LEU A 397 -33.38 -12.49 -28.80
CA LEU A 397 -32.93 -11.09 -28.84
C LEU A 397 -33.04 -10.43 -27.45
N GLY A 398 -34.13 -10.68 -26.72
CA GLY A 398 -34.29 -10.22 -25.34
C GLY A 398 -33.19 -10.77 -24.42
N ALA A 399 -32.90 -12.06 -24.52
CA ALA A 399 -31.81 -12.70 -23.78
C ALA A 399 -30.44 -12.12 -24.14
N ALA A 400 -30.17 -11.89 -25.43
CA ALA A 400 -28.93 -11.27 -25.90
C ALA A 400 -28.77 -9.86 -25.33
N ALA A 401 -29.84 -9.05 -25.29
CA ALA A 401 -29.83 -7.71 -24.71
C ALA A 401 -29.54 -7.74 -23.20
N VAL A 402 -30.17 -8.65 -22.44
CA VAL A 402 -29.92 -8.82 -21.00
C VAL A 402 -28.46 -9.25 -20.74
N LEU A 403 -27.93 -10.19 -21.53
CA LEU A 403 -26.54 -10.64 -21.43
C LEU A 403 -25.55 -9.52 -21.77
N ALA A 404 -25.85 -8.70 -22.79
CA ALA A 404 -25.05 -7.54 -23.13
C ALA A 404 -25.06 -6.50 -22.00
N ALA A 405 -26.22 -6.24 -21.38
CA ALA A 405 -26.34 -5.36 -20.21
C ALA A 405 -25.54 -5.91 -19.00
N ALA A 406 -25.59 -7.22 -18.74
CA ALA A 406 -24.80 -7.87 -17.69
C ALA A 406 -23.29 -7.77 -17.95
N SER A 407 -22.86 -7.92 -19.20
CA SER A 407 -21.47 -7.70 -19.62
C SER A 407 -21.03 -6.25 -19.36
N TYR A 408 -21.87 -5.28 -19.73
CA TYR A 408 -21.61 -3.87 -19.48
C TYR A 408 -21.47 -3.59 -17.97
N ALA A 409 -22.39 -4.10 -17.15
CA ALA A 409 -22.32 -3.99 -15.69
C ALA A 409 -21.01 -4.57 -15.12
N CYS A 410 -20.58 -5.75 -15.59
CA CYS A 410 -19.28 -6.32 -15.21
C CYS A 410 -18.11 -5.41 -15.62
N GLY A 411 -18.18 -4.82 -16.82
CA GLY A 411 -17.21 -3.83 -17.28
C GLY A 411 -17.14 -2.60 -16.37
N SER A 412 -18.29 -2.08 -15.94
CA SER A 412 -18.37 -0.95 -15.01
C SER A 412 -17.77 -1.28 -13.65
N VAL A 413 -17.96 -2.49 -13.12
CA VAL A 413 -17.33 -2.94 -11.87
C VAL A 413 -15.80 -3.01 -12.02
N VAL A 414 -15.30 -3.59 -13.13
CA VAL A 414 -13.85 -3.64 -13.40
C VAL A 414 -13.29 -2.23 -13.53
N SER A 415 -13.97 -1.34 -14.27
CA SER A 415 -13.56 0.05 -14.40
C SER A 415 -13.49 0.70 -13.03
N LEU A 416 -14.56 0.61 -12.24
CA LEU A 416 -14.63 1.16 -10.89
C LEU A 416 -13.39 0.75 -10.07
N ILE A 417 -13.06 -0.55 -10.01
CA ILE A 417 -11.95 -1.07 -9.19
C ILE A 417 -10.56 -0.69 -9.76
N THR A 418 -10.44 -0.30 -11.03
CA THR A 418 -9.14 -0.12 -11.69
C THR A 418 -8.85 1.31 -12.15
N THR A 419 -9.85 2.18 -12.23
CA THR A 419 -9.69 3.57 -12.67
C THR A 419 -9.63 4.53 -11.50
N ASN A 420 -8.77 5.55 -11.58
CA ASN A 420 -8.70 6.59 -10.56
C ASN A 420 -10.01 7.35 -10.45
N PHE A 421 -10.32 7.78 -9.24
CA PHE A 421 -11.32 8.80 -9.02
C PHE A 421 -10.70 10.15 -9.34
N ILE A 422 -11.42 10.93 -10.15
CA ILE A 422 -11.03 12.28 -10.52
C ILE A 422 -12.13 13.17 -9.97
N ARG A 423 -11.75 14.10 -9.10
CA ARG A 423 -12.69 15.10 -8.63
C ARG A 423 -13.04 16.03 -9.79
N THR A 424 -14.31 16.07 -10.18
CA THR A 424 -14.80 17.04 -11.14
C THR A 424 -14.85 18.40 -10.46
N HIS A 425 -13.84 19.24 -10.68
CA HIS A 425 -13.90 20.64 -10.27
C HIS A 425 -14.87 21.35 -11.22
N ARG A 426 -15.93 21.96 -10.70
CA ARG A 426 -16.64 23.00 -11.45
C ARG A 426 -15.62 24.12 -11.65
N ARG A 427 -15.21 24.37 -12.89
CA ARG A 427 -14.58 25.65 -13.23
C ARG A 427 -15.66 26.70 -12.98
N LEU A 428 -15.46 27.53 -11.98
CA LEU A 428 -16.24 28.75 -11.79
C LEU A 428 -15.87 29.74 -12.89
#